data_AF-A0A502FTX5-F1
#
_entry.id   AF-A0A502FTX5-F1
#
_cell.length_a   1.000
_cell.length_b   1.000
_cell.length_c   1.000
_cell.angle_alpha   90.00
_cell.angle_beta   90.00
_cell.angle_gamma   90.00
#
_symmetry.space_group_name_H-M   'P 1'
#
loop_
_entity.id
_entity.type
_entity.pdbx_description
1 polymer ?
#
loop_
_entity_poly.entity_id
_entity_poly.type
_entity_poly.pdbx_seq_one_letter_code
_entity_poly.pdbx_strand_id
1 'polypeptide(L)'
;MPRHRPLLDETRRILALAWPVMLTSLNWTILSVTDIVVVGLTGTDQVAALGASRALTFVTIVGGLAWLSGTLVFTARADGAKDSPETGATLRAGLVLALLLGLAGALGFGLFAERLLAAIGVAPALIGPAARVVRVMALCYPTQLAMIAASFFLEGIARPRRVMSVNLAVLPLNALLAWAWSGGHLGFPALGAVGAALATAMASTLGALAMLGAAWTLPQARERGVRDLSGAAWAAALRGAGRLARFGIVPALASGLELAGFSILIALSTDFGAVTAHAFQIVFAVHNVVFGVALGLGSAAGVRAGNAVGAGTPALAIPRALIAMALAALTTAALATLIVLGRGMIVALFPAAAGVHGVALAMLPVWAPFILFDGVQVVIVYTLRSLGDQVVTGINSILAFFLITGGAGWLLVQHGAGPIGLVYASGVGMVAATLLHGARFALISARFRRKS
;
A
#
# COMPACT_ATOMS: atom_id res chain seq x y z
N MET A 1 20.52 33.57 -16.51
CA MET A 1 20.70 32.34 -15.68
C MET A 1 20.42 32.72 -14.23
N PRO A 2 19.41 32.10 -13.57
CA PRO A 2 19.65 30.89 -12.78
C PRO A 2 18.48 29.88 -12.90
N ARG A 3 18.63 28.84 -13.72
CA ARG A 3 17.59 27.78 -13.89
C ARG A 3 17.83 26.53 -13.01
N HIS A 4 18.96 26.40 -12.33
CA HIS A 4 19.33 25.15 -11.62
C HIS A 4 18.90 25.05 -10.14
N ARG A 5 18.66 26.17 -9.44
CA ARG A 5 18.16 26.16 -8.05
C ARG A 5 16.76 25.52 -7.87
N PRO A 6 15.76 25.74 -8.75
CA PRO A 6 14.42 25.18 -8.53
C PRO A 6 14.36 23.64 -8.64
N LEU A 7 15.24 23.01 -9.43
CA LEU A 7 15.26 21.54 -9.59
C LEU A 7 15.81 20.84 -8.35
N LEU A 8 16.92 21.34 -7.79
CA LEU A 8 17.53 20.77 -6.59
C LEU A 8 16.63 20.94 -5.37
N ASP A 9 15.98 22.10 -5.22
CA ASP A 9 15.05 22.36 -4.14
C ASP A 9 13.82 21.43 -4.21
N GLU A 10 13.29 21.21 -5.42
CA GLU A 10 12.14 20.32 -5.61
C GLU A 10 12.51 18.85 -5.38
N THR A 11 13.67 18.40 -5.89
CA THR A 11 14.22 17.06 -5.60
C THR A 11 14.36 16.84 -4.10
N ARG A 12 14.94 17.81 -3.37
CA ARG A 12 15.10 17.71 -1.91
C ARG A 12 13.75 17.63 -1.20
N ARG A 13 12.74 18.37 -1.65
CA ARG A 13 11.38 18.32 -1.10
C ARG A 13 10.71 16.96 -1.36
N ILE A 14 10.82 16.43 -2.58
CA ILE A 14 10.28 15.11 -2.92
C ILE A 14 10.95 14.04 -2.06
N LEU A 15 12.28 14.03 -1.95
CA LEU A 15 13.01 13.06 -1.13
C LEU A 15 12.69 13.17 0.36
N ALA A 16 12.54 14.40 0.88
CA ALA A 16 12.15 14.64 2.26
C ALA A 16 10.74 14.11 2.59
N LEU A 17 9.85 14.04 1.60
CA LEU A 17 8.54 13.43 1.72
C LEU A 17 8.56 11.92 1.51
N ALA A 18 9.33 11.46 0.54
CA ALA A 18 9.32 10.07 0.11
C ALA A 18 10.00 9.15 1.12
N TRP A 19 11.19 9.51 1.64
CA TRP A 19 11.95 8.64 2.54
C TRP A 19 11.16 8.16 3.78
N PRO A 20 10.42 9.03 4.50
CA PRO A 20 9.58 8.57 5.61
C PRO A 20 8.46 7.60 5.20
N VAL A 21 7.87 7.78 4.01
CA VAL A 21 6.81 6.89 3.49
C VAL A 21 7.41 5.55 3.05
N MET A 22 8.61 5.54 2.46
CA MET A 22 9.36 4.32 2.16
C MET A 22 9.62 3.51 3.44
N LEU A 23 10.11 4.15 4.49
CA LEU A 23 10.33 3.51 5.80
C LEU A 23 9.03 2.99 6.42
N THR A 24 7.93 3.72 6.27
CA THR A 24 6.60 3.29 6.72
C THR A 24 6.14 2.04 5.97
N SER A 25 6.45 1.93 4.67
CA SER A 25 6.14 0.73 3.88
C SER A 25 6.96 -0.48 4.33
N LEU A 26 8.25 -0.28 4.63
CA LEU A 26 9.10 -1.34 5.20
C LEU A 26 8.64 -1.79 6.59
N ASN A 27 8.05 -0.87 7.38
CA ASN A 27 7.51 -1.18 8.70
C ASN A 27 6.44 -2.29 8.65
N TRP A 28 5.60 -2.32 7.62
CA TRP A 28 4.60 -3.38 7.42
C TRP A 28 5.25 -4.75 7.24
N THR A 29 6.34 -4.82 6.49
CA THR A 29 7.10 -6.06 6.29
C THR A 29 7.74 -6.52 7.61
N ILE A 30 8.36 -5.60 8.37
CA ILE A 30 9.00 -5.94 9.64
C ILE A 30 7.95 -6.43 10.65
N LEU A 31 6.80 -5.76 10.74
CA LEU A 31 5.69 -6.18 11.59
C LEU A 31 5.18 -7.57 11.18
N SER A 32 5.01 -7.80 9.88
CA SER A 32 4.57 -9.11 9.36
C SER A 32 5.54 -10.24 9.75
N VAL A 33 6.84 -10.02 9.57
CA VAL A 33 7.89 -11.00 9.92
C VAL A 33 7.94 -11.25 11.42
N THR A 34 7.83 -10.19 12.23
CA THR A 34 7.93 -10.27 13.70
C THR A 34 6.80 -11.14 14.26
N ASP A 35 5.56 -10.92 13.81
CA ASP A 35 4.42 -11.75 14.20
C ASP A 35 4.57 -13.22 13.79
N ILE A 36 5.13 -13.50 12.60
CA ILE A 36 5.37 -14.89 12.16
C ILE A 36 6.39 -15.56 13.08
N VAL A 37 7.47 -14.86 13.42
CA VAL A 37 8.51 -15.38 14.34
C VAL A 37 7.90 -15.65 15.71
N VAL A 38 7.17 -14.68 16.27
CA VAL A 38 6.57 -14.79 17.61
C VAL A 38 5.53 -15.90 17.69
N VAL A 39 4.64 -16.02 16.68
CA VAL A 39 3.65 -17.10 16.63
C VAL A 39 4.31 -18.44 16.32
N GLY A 40 5.40 -18.45 15.55
CA GLY A 40 6.21 -19.64 15.28
C GLY A 40 6.73 -20.32 16.55
N LEU A 41 7.04 -19.56 17.60
CA LEU A 41 7.44 -20.10 18.89
C LEU A 41 6.31 -20.86 19.61
N THR A 42 5.05 -20.61 19.25
CA THR A 42 3.87 -21.23 19.90
C THR A 42 3.38 -22.50 19.21
N GLY A 43 3.74 -22.71 17.95
CA GLY A 43 3.41 -23.92 17.20
C GLY A 43 3.15 -23.68 15.71
N THR A 44 3.47 -24.68 14.89
CA THR A 44 3.37 -24.62 13.43
C THR A 44 1.93 -24.45 12.94
N ASP A 45 0.96 -25.11 13.58
CA ASP A 45 -0.45 -24.98 13.23
C ASP A 45 -0.99 -23.55 13.45
N GLN A 46 -0.47 -22.85 14.46
CA GLN A 46 -0.82 -21.46 14.75
C GLN A 46 -0.29 -20.52 13.66
N VAL A 47 0.93 -20.78 13.16
CA VAL A 47 1.50 -20.01 12.03
C VAL A 47 0.68 -20.23 10.77
N ALA A 48 0.26 -21.46 10.49
CA ALA A 48 -0.59 -21.76 9.34
C ALA A 48 -1.93 -21.03 9.42
N ALA A 49 -2.56 -21.01 10.61
CA ALA A 49 -3.81 -20.27 10.84
C ALA A 49 -3.63 -18.74 10.67
N LEU A 50 -2.53 -18.17 11.17
CA LEU A 50 -2.19 -16.75 11.00
C LEU A 50 -1.97 -16.40 9.52
N GLY A 51 -1.23 -17.24 8.80
CA GLY A 51 -0.93 -17.07 7.38
C GLY A 51 -2.20 -17.07 6.52
N ALA A 52 -3.08 -18.05 6.72
CA ALA A 52 -4.37 -18.11 6.04
C ALA A 52 -5.24 -16.88 6.32
N SER A 53 -5.27 -16.42 7.57
CA SER A 53 -6.00 -15.21 7.98
C SER A 53 -5.47 -13.95 7.31
N ARG A 54 -4.14 -13.83 7.21
CA ARG A 54 -3.46 -12.70 6.56
C ARG A 54 -3.68 -12.64 5.06
N ALA A 55 -3.74 -13.78 4.38
CA ALA A 55 -4.04 -13.81 2.94
C ALA A 55 -5.37 -13.12 2.64
N LEU A 56 -6.40 -13.36 3.45
CA LEU A 56 -7.70 -12.69 3.35
C LEU A 56 -7.64 -11.21 3.78
N THR A 57 -7.00 -10.95 4.93
CA THR A 57 -6.98 -9.62 5.56
C THR A 57 -6.20 -8.60 4.73
N PHE A 58 -5.08 -9.01 4.13
CA PHE A 58 -4.16 -8.17 3.36
C PHE A 58 -4.85 -7.51 2.17
N VAL A 59 -5.63 -8.27 1.39
CA VAL A 59 -6.40 -7.74 0.24
C VAL A 59 -7.31 -6.59 0.66
N THR A 60 -7.98 -6.76 1.79
CA THR A 60 -8.96 -5.78 2.27
C THR A 60 -8.29 -4.53 2.84
N ILE A 61 -7.14 -4.68 3.50
CA ILE A 61 -6.33 -3.55 3.96
C ILE A 61 -5.80 -2.74 2.77
N VAL A 62 -5.25 -3.40 1.75
CA VAL A 62 -4.76 -2.73 0.53
C VAL A 62 -5.91 -2.01 -0.19
N GLY A 63 -7.08 -2.67 -0.31
CA GLY A 63 -8.29 -2.05 -0.83
C GLY A 63 -8.73 -0.83 -0.03
N GLY A 64 -8.71 -0.91 1.31
CA GLY A 64 -9.03 0.20 2.21
C GLY A 64 -8.05 1.36 2.10
N LEU A 65 -6.75 1.08 1.96
CA LEU A 65 -5.71 2.08 1.69
C LEU A 65 -5.97 2.81 0.37
N ALA A 66 -6.29 2.06 -0.70
CA ALA A 66 -6.65 2.65 -1.99
C ALA A 66 -7.94 3.47 -1.90
N TRP A 67 -8.95 3.02 -1.15
CA TRP A 67 -10.21 3.75 -0.94
C TRP A 67 -10.00 5.07 -0.19
N LEU A 68 -9.11 5.08 0.81
CA LEU A 68 -8.78 6.26 1.59
C LEU A 68 -7.79 7.22 0.91
N SER A 69 -7.23 6.85 -0.25
CA SER A 69 -6.28 7.69 -1.00
C SER A 69 -6.84 9.08 -1.37
N GLY A 70 -8.17 9.24 -1.42
CA GLY A 70 -8.82 10.54 -1.56
C GLY A 70 -8.46 11.51 -0.43
N THR A 71 -8.33 11.03 0.80
CA THR A 71 -7.95 11.86 1.96
C THR A 71 -6.59 12.53 1.71
N LEU A 72 -5.62 11.81 1.15
CA LEU A 72 -4.31 12.35 0.76
C LEU A 72 -4.47 13.46 -0.27
N VAL A 73 -5.21 13.19 -1.35
CA VAL A 73 -5.38 14.12 -2.49
C VAL A 73 -6.09 15.40 -2.09
N PHE A 74 -7.23 15.30 -1.41
CA PHE A 74 -8.01 16.48 -1.00
C PHE A 74 -7.26 17.29 0.06
N THR A 75 -6.56 16.64 0.99
CA THR A 75 -5.75 17.34 1.99
C THR A 75 -4.59 18.11 1.33
N ALA A 76 -3.87 17.48 0.39
CA ALA A 76 -2.79 18.14 -0.34
C ALA A 76 -3.28 19.35 -1.16
N ARG A 77 -4.46 19.24 -1.77
CA ARG A 77 -5.09 20.37 -2.47
C ARG A 77 -5.46 21.51 -1.53
N ALA A 78 -6.12 21.20 -0.41
CA ALA A 78 -6.50 22.21 0.58
C ALA A 78 -5.27 22.91 1.18
N ASP A 79 -4.21 22.16 1.52
CA ASP A 79 -2.94 22.72 2.01
C ASP A 79 -2.26 23.59 0.94
N GLY A 80 -2.27 23.17 -0.33
CA GLY A 80 -1.80 23.97 -1.46
C GLY A 80 -2.57 25.28 -1.68
N ALA A 81 -3.88 25.25 -1.46
CA ALA A 81 -4.76 26.43 -1.52
C ALA A 81 -4.61 27.36 -0.30
N LYS A 82 -3.85 26.93 0.72
CA LYS A 82 -3.78 27.56 2.05
C LYS A 82 -5.13 27.62 2.77
N ASP A 83 -6.09 26.79 2.38
CA ASP A 83 -7.37 26.63 3.06
C ASP A 83 -7.19 25.69 4.27
N SER A 84 -6.68 26.26 5.36
CA SER A 84 -6.43 25.53 6.58
C SER A 84 -7.71 24.87 7.13
N PRO A 85 -8.86 25.54 7.24
CA PRO A 85 -10.11 24.91 7.69
C PRO A 85 -10.54 23.68 6.86
N GLU A 86 -10.39 23.73 5.53
CA GLU A 86 -10.74 22.60 4.67
C GLU A 86 -9.84 21.37 4.90
N THR A 87 -8.57 21.57 5.30
CA THR A 87 -7.70 20.43 5.68
C THR A 87 -8.26 19.65 6.88
N GLY A 88 -8.71 20.32 7.94
CA GLY A 88 -9.32 19.64 9.09
C GLY A 88 -10.71 19.07 8.81
N ALA A 89 -11.48 19.70 7.92
CA ALA A 89 -12.73 19.10 7.41
C ALA A 89 -12.47 17.79 6.65
N THR A 90 -11.42 17.75 5.83
CA THR A 90 -11.00 16.56 5.09
C THR A 90 -10.52 15.45 6.02
N LEU A 91 -9.75 15.78 7.08
CA LEU A 91 -9.37 14.81 8.11
C LEU A 91 -10.60 14.16 8.75
N ARG A 92 -11.57 14.96 9.21
CA ARG A 92 -12.80 14.44 9.86
C ARG A 92 -13.60 13.58 8.91
N ALA A 93 -13.78 14.01 7.65
CA ALA A 93 -14.46 13.22 6.64
C ALA A 93 -13.72 11.89 6.34
N GLY A 94 -12.38 11.92 6.30
CA GLY A 94 -11.55 10.73 6.13
C GLY A 94 -11.65 9.77 7.31
N LEU A 95 -11.71 10.28 8.54
CA LEU A 95 -11.92 9.47 9.75
C LEU A 95 -13.31 8.85 9.78
N VAL A 96 -14.37 9.60 9.44
CA VAL A 96 -15.72 9.05 9.30
C VAL A 96 -15.72 7.93 8.26
N LEU A 97 -15.13 8.16 7.07
CA LEU A 97 -15.05 7.14 6.03
C LEU A 97 -14.29 5.91 6.51
N ALA A 98 -13.14 6.09 7.16
CA ALA A 98 -12.35 5.00 7.72
C ALA A 98 -13.10 4.18 8.75
N LEU A 99 -13.85 4.83 9.65
CA LEU A 99 -14.67 4.16 10.64
C LEU A 99 -15.84 3.41 10.00
N LEU A 100 -16.52 4.00 9.00
CA LEU A 100 -17.60 3.33 8.28
C LEU A 100 -17.10 2.11 7.50
N LEU A 101 -16.01 2.26 6.74
CA LEU A 101 -15.38 1.15 6.01
C LEU A 101 -14.85 0.08 6.97
N GLY A 102 -14.28 0.50 8.10
CA GLY A 102 -13.75 -0.40 9.11
C GLY A 102 -14.84 -1.16 9.84
N LEU A 103 -15.97 -0.52 10.19
CA LEU A 103 -17.13 -1.21 10.75
C LEU A 103 -17.75 -2.17 9.73
N ALA A 104 -17.87 -1.76 8.47
CA ALA A 104 -18.37 -2.62 7.41
C ALA A 104 -17.47 -3.85 7.22
N GLY A 105 -16.15 -3.66 7.23
CA GLY A 105 -15.16 -4.74 7.23
C GLY A 105 -15.28 -5.63 8.47
N ALA A 106 -15.38 -5.03 9.66
CA ALA A 106 -15.51 -5.75 10.91
C ALA A 106 -16.75 -6.66 10.95
N LEU A 107 -17.90 -6.13 10.51
CA LEU A 107 -19.16 -6.88 10.41
C LEU A 107 -19.07 -7.97 9.34
N GLY A 108 -18.50 -7.65 8.17
CA GLY A 108 -18.30 -8.60 7.08
C GLY A 108 -17.44 -9.79 7.51
N PHE A 109 -16.28 -9.54 8.11
CA PHE A 109 -15.41 -10.58 8.62
C PHE A 109 -16.01 -11.31 9.83
N GLY A 110 -16.67 -10.59 10.73
CA GLY A 110 -17.34 -11.19 11.89
C GLY A 110 -18.33 -12.28 11.50
N LEU A 111 -19.19 -11.98 10.52
CA LEU A 111 -20.28 -12.84 10.07
C LEU A 111 -19.85 -13.88 9.03
N PHE A 112 -18.89 -13.55 8.15
CA PHE A 112 -18.56 -14.37 6.98
C PHE A 112 -17.14 -14.96 6.98
N ALA A 113 -16.33 -14.80 8.04
CA ALA A 113 -14.94 -15.28 8.07
C ALA A 113 -14.76 -16.73 7.57
N GLU A 114 -15.54 -17.68 8.09
CA GLU A 114 -15.42 -19.10 7.72
C GLU A 114 -15.76 -19.34 6.24
N ARG A 115 -16.81 -18.67 5.73
CA ARG A 115 -17.22 -18.78 4.32
C ARG A 115 -16.20 -18.15 3.38
N LEU A 116 -15.62 -17.01 3.77
CA LEU A 116 -14.58 -16.34 2.99
C LEU A 116 -13.29 -17.17 2.96
N LEU A 117 -12.89 -17.75 4.08
CA LEU A 117 -11.73 -18.65 4.14
C LEU A 117 -11.96 -19.93 3.31
N ALA A 118 -13.17 -20.51 3.38
CA ALA A 118 -13.54 -21.64 2.54
C ALA A 118 -13.51 -21.26 1.04
N ALA A 119 -14.02 -20.08 0.67
CA ALA A 119 -14.03 -19.60 -0.70
C ALA A 119 -12.62 -19.34 -1.27
N ILE A 120 -11.66 -18.97 -0.42
CA ILE A 120 -10.25 -18.82 -0.78
C ILE A 120 -9.54 -20.19 -0.93
N GLY A 121 -10.20 -21.29 -0.54
CA GLY A 121 -9.64 -22.64 -0.64
C GLY A 121 -8.73 -23.03 0.52
N VAL A 122 -8.91 -22.38 1.69
CA VAL A 122 -8.18 -22.78 2.91
C VAL A 122 -8.60 -24.19 3.32
N ALA A 123 -7.63 -25.05 3.67
CA ALA A 123 -7.89 -26.42 4.07
C ALA A 123 -8.91 -26.50 5.22
N PRO A 124 -9.90 -27.42 5.20
CA PRO A 124 -10.98 -27.46 6.19
C PRO A 124 -10.52 -27.47 7.65
N ALA A 125 -9.41 -28.15 7.94
CA ALA A 125 -8.81 -28.21 9.27
C ALA A 125 -8.30 -26.85 9.80
N LEU A 126 -7.92 -25.93 8.90
CA LEU A 126 -7.40 -24.61 9.25
C LEU A 126 -8.48 -23.51 9.29
N ILE A 127 -9.67 -23.75 8.71
CA ILE A 127 -10.74 -22.74 8.61
C ILE A 127 -11.18 -22.28 10.00
N GLY A 128 -11.44 -23.19 10.93
CA GLY A 128 -11.88 -22.84 12.30
C GLY A 128 -10.86 -21.98 13.05
N PRO A 129 -9.59 -22.44 13.19
CA PRO A 129 -8.52 -21.64 13.79
C PRO A 129 -8.31 -20.28 13.11
N ALA A 130 -8.24 -20.23 11.78
CA ALA A 130 -8.06 -19.00 11.02
C ALA A 130 -9.26 -18.06 11.16
N ALA A 131 -10.50 -18.57 11.19
CA ALA A 131 -11.69 -17.74 11.36
C ALA A 131 -11.70 -17.02 12.71
N ARG A 132 -11.20 -17.65 13.78
CA ARG A 132 -11.06 -16.99 15.09
C ARG A 132 -10.07 -15.82 15.02
N VAL A 133 -8.94 -16.01 14.35
CA VAL A 133 -7.93 -14.96 14.13
C VAL A 133 -8.54 -13.83 13.28
N VAL A 134 -9.21 -14.14 12.18
CA VAL A 134 -9.90 -13.16 11.32
C VAL A 134 -10.93 -12.36 12.10
N ARG A 135 -11.78 -13.00 12.93
CA ARG A 135 -12.77 -12.30 13.77
C ARG A 135 -12.14 -11.35 14.77
N VAL A 136 -10.99 -11.71 15.33
CA VAL A 136 -10.25 -10.80 16.22
C VAL A 136 -9.63 -9.65 15.43
N MET A 137 -9.00 -9.92 14.28
CA MET A 137 -8.47 -8.88 13.39
C MET A 137 -9.57 -7.94 12.90
N ALA A 138 -10.79 -8.46 12.69
CA ALA A 138 -11.98 -7.72 12.28
C ALA A 138 -12.27 -6.53 13.22
N LEU A 139 -12.12 -6.74 14.54
CA LEU A 139 -12.33 -5.68 15.55
C LEU A 139 -11.32 -4.52 15.41
N CYS A 140 -10.17 -4.76 14.78
CA CYS A 140 -9.09 -3.82 14.58
C CYS A 140 -9.25 -2.97 13.32
N TYR A 141 -10.04 -3.43 12.34
CA TYR A 141 -10.20 -2.74 11.06
C TYR A 141 -10.59 -1.25 11.20
N PRO A 142 -11.55 -0.88 12.08
CA PRO A 142 -11.91 0.53 12.28
C PRO A 142 -10.71 1.38 12.71
N THR A 143 -9.91 0.90 13.67
CA THR A 143 -8.78 1.66 14.20
C THR A 143 -7.61 1.67 13.22
N GLN A 144 -7.36 0.57 12.53
CA GLN A 144 -6.32 0.49 11.50
C GLN A 144 -6.60 1.41 10.31
N LEU A 145 -7.84 1.44 9.80
CA LEU A 145 -8.22 2.37 8.75
C LEU A 145 -8.21 3.82 9.24
N ALA A 146 -8.58 4.08 10.49
CA ALA A 146 -8.47 5.43 11.07
C ALA A 146 -7.01 5.89 11.15
N MET A 147 -6.09 5.00 11.51
CA MET A 147 -4.65 5.25 11.48
C MET A 147 -4.17 5.57 10.06
N ILE A 148 -4.64 4.85 9.03
CA ILE A 148 -4.32 5.12 7.62
C ILE A 148 -4.87 6.49 7.17
N ALA A 149 -6.12 6.81 7.51
CA ALA A 149 -6.72 8.11 7.17
C ALA A 149 -5.95 9.28 7.81
N ALA A 150 -5.56 9.15 9.08
CA ALA A 150 -4.74 10.15 9.76
C ALA A 150 -3.32 10.23 9.17
N SER A 151 -2.76 9.11 8.73
CA SER A 151 -1.46 9.06 8.04
C SER A 151 -1.51 9.83 6.72
N PHE A 152 -2.53 9.57 5.88
CA PHE A 152 -2.73 10.29 4.63
C PHE A 152 -3.00 11.78 4.81
N PHE A 153 -3.68 12.18 5.88
CA PHE A 153 -3.81 13.59 6.22
C PHE A 153 -2.45 14.23 6.52
N LEU A 154 -1.62 13.60 7.38
CA LEU A 154 -0.30 14.10 7.74
C LEU A 154 0.67 14.11 6.53
N GLU A 155 0.58 13.11 5.66
CA GLU A 155 1.30 13.09 4.38
C GLU A 155 0.84 14.22 3.45
N GLY A 156 -0.48 14.45 3.36
CA GLY A 156 -1.09 15.48 2.53
C GLY A 156 -0.65 16.90 2.88
N ILE A 157 -0.47 17.20 4.17
CA ILE A 157 0.09 18.47 4.66
C ILE A 157 1.64 18.51 4.65
N ALA A 158 2.30 17.59 3.94
CA ALA A 158 3.75 17.50 3.84
C ALA A 158 4.48 17.27 5.19
N ARG A 159 3.86 16.52 6.12
CA ARG A 159 4.45 16.12 7.42
C ARG A 159 4.61 14.59 7.61
N PRO A 160 5.14 13.83 6.62
CA PRO A 160 5.23 12.36 6.70
C PRO A 160 6.20 11.85 7.77
N ARG A 161 7.13 12.70 8.28
CA ARG A 161 8.01 12.34 9.39
C ARG A 161 7.26 11.98 10.67
N ARG A 162 6.11 12.61 10.93
CA ARG A 162 5.25 12.29 12.08
C ARG A 162 4.61 10.91 11.93
N VAL A 163 4.19 10.57 10.71
CA VAL A 163 3.64 9.25 10.37
C VAL A 163 4.68 8.16 10.62
N MET A 164 5.90 8.38 10.12
CA MET A 164 7.01 7.46 10.32
C MET A 164 7.37 7.27 11.80
N SER A 165 7.46 8.35 12.59
CA SER A 165 7.79 8.23 14.02
C SER A 165 6.74 7.43 14.80
N VAL A 166 5.45 7.60 14.48
CA VAL A 166 4.39 6.83 15.13
C VAL A 166 4.47 5.36 14.70
N ASN A 167 4.60 5.07 13.40
CA ASN A 167 4.69 3.70 12.90
C ASN A 167 5.89 2.93 13.47
N LEU A 168 7.06 3.58 13.56
CA LEU A 168 8.26 2.99 14.15
C LEU A 168 8.14 2.80 15.67
N ALA A 169 7.41 3.67 16.38
CA ALA A 169 7.17 3.50 17.82
C ALA A 169 6.15 2.40 18.14
N VAL A 170 5.17 2.19 17.26
CA VAL A 170 4.14 1.14 17.39
C VAL A 170 4.74 -0.25 17.17
N LEU A 171 5.77 -0.37 16.33
CA LEU A 171 6.41 -1.65 16.01
C LEU A 171 6.94 -2.42 17.24
N PRO A 172 7.83 -1.86 18.10
CA PRO A 172 8.34 -2.59 19.27
C PRO A 172 7.22 -2.89 20.28
N LEU A 173 6.24 -2.00 20.39
CA LEU A 173 5.07 -2.22 21.24
C LEU A 173 4.24 -3.42 20.75
N ASN A 174 4.02 -3.52 19.44
CA ASN A 174 3.34 -4.66 18.85
C ASN A 174 4.11 -5.96 19.09
N ALA A 175 5.43 -5.96 18.87
CA ALA A 175 6.29 -7.11 19.11
C ALA A 175 6.21 -7.59 20.58
N LEU A 176 6.26 -6.65 21.53
CA LEU A 176 6.17 -6.95 22.96
C LEU A 176 4.79 -7.53 23.34
N LEU A 177 3.71 -6.91 22.84
CA LEU A 177 2.34 -7.39 23.08
C LEU A 177 2.10 -8.76 22.44
N ALA A 178 2.63 -8.99 21.25
CA ALA A 178 2.53 -10.26 20.55
C ALA A 178 3.25 -11.35 21.34
N TRP A 179 4.46 -11.07 21.83
CA TRP A 179 5.22 -12.00 22.66
C TRP A 179 4.51 -12.34 23.98
N ALA A 180 3.90 -11.34 24.62
CA ALA A 180 3.14 -11.52 25.86
C ALA A 180 1.88 -12.37 25.66
N TRP A 181 1.00 -11.99 24.72
CA TRP A 181 -0.29 -12.66 24.53
C TRP A 181 -0.24 -13.94 23.70
N SER A 182 0.69 -14.04 22.73
CA SER A 182 0.87 -15.28 21.97
C SER A 182 1.50 -16.36 22.87
N GLY A 183 2.60 -16.02 23.55
CA GLY A 183 3.37 -16.96 24.36
C GLY A 183 2.88 -17.19 25.78
N GLY A 184 1.89 -16.42 26.25
CA GLY A 184 1.39 -16.53 27.63
C GLY A 184 2.37 -16.01 28.70
N HIS A 185 3.27 -15.11 28.31
CA HIS A 185 4.21 -14.47 29.24
C HIS A 185 3.50 -13.34 30.02
N LEU A 186 4.06 -12.93 31.17
CA LEU A 186 3.50 -11.88 32.04
C LEU A 186 2.15 -12.23 32.72
N GLY A 187 1.83 -13.52 32.87
CA GLY A 187 0.63 -13.98 33.58
C GLY A 187 -0.64 -14.05 32.72
N PHE A 188 -0.52 -13.87 31.40
CA PHE A 188 -1.62 -14.02 30.45
C PHE A 188 -1.74 -15.47 29.94
N PRO A 189 -2.95 -15.91 29.51
CA PRO A 189 -3.10 -17.20 28.85
C PRO A 189 -2.38 -17.20 27.48
N ALA A 190 -1.81 -18.35 27.10
CA ALA A 190 -1.19 -18.52 25.78
C ALA A 190 -2.28 -18.62 24.69
N LEU A 191 -2.50 -17.52 23.96
CA LEU A 191 -3.54 -17.42 22.93
C LEU A 191 -3.01 -17.73 21.51
N GLY A 192 -1.71 -17.98 21.35
CA GLY A 192 -1.09 -18.30 20.07
C GLY A 192 -1.40 -17.27 18.98
N ALA A 193 -1.88 -17.72 17.81
CA ALA A 193 -2.21 -16.84 16.69
C ALA A 193 -3.28 -15.78 17.01
N VAL A 194 -4.22 -16.09 17.90
CA VAL A 194 -5.24 -15.14 18.36
C VAL A 194 -4.60 -14.04 19.21
N GLY A 195 -3.61 -14.39 20.04
CA GLY A 195 -2.83 -13.44 20.83
C GLY A 195 -2.05 -12.45 19.96
N ALA A 196 -1.45 -12.91 18.86
CA ALA A 196 -0.80 -12.03 17.90
C ALA A 196 -1.81 -11.07 17.21
N ALA A 197 -2.98 -11.57 16.80
CA ALA A 197 -4.03 -10.70 16.25
C ALA A 197 -4.51 -9.64 17.25
N LEU A 198 -4.66 -9.99 18.53
CA LEU A 198 -4.96 -9.03 19.60
C LEU A 198 -3.84 -8.01 19.78
N ALA A 199 -2.58 -8.43 19.71
CA ALA A 199 -1.43 -7.53 19.79
C ALA A 199 -1.43 -6.51 18.65
N THR A 200 -1.74 -6.94 17.42
CA THR A 200 -1.93 -6.05 16.28
C THR A 200 -3.13 -5.12 16.47
N ALA A 201 -4.20 -5.60 17.09
CA ALA A 201 -5.39 -4.80 17.44
C ALA A 201 -5.04 -3.63 18.34
N MET A 202 -4.36 -3.94 19.44
CA MET A 202 -3.99 -2.97 20.45
C MET A 202 -2.95 -2.00 19.90
N ALA A 203 -1.95 -2.51 19.19
CA ALA A 203 -0.94 -1.69 18.54
C ALA A 203 -1.55 -0.74 17.50
N SER A 204 -2.50 -1.20 16.68
CA SER A 204 -3.19 -0.36 15.70
C SER A 204 -4.08 0.69 16.37
N THR A 205 -4.71 0.35 17.50
CA THR A 205 -5.54 1.28 18.28
C THR A 205 -4.69 2.37 18.91
N LEU A 206 -3.59 1.99 19.58
CA LEU A 206 -2.62 2.94 20.13
C LEU A 206 -1.95 3.77 19.03
N GLY A 207 -1.64 3.15 17.89
CA GLY A 207 -1.13 3.82 16.70
C GLY A 207 -2.10 4.84 16.13
N ALA A 208 -3.40 4.51 16.05
CA ALA A 208 -4.44 5.45 15.62
C ALA A 208 -4.54 6.63 16.58
N LEU A 209 -4.58 6.38 17.90
CA LEU A 209 -4.60 7.43 18.92
C LEU A 209 -3.35 8.32 18.86
N ALA A 210 -2.16 7.72 18.70
CA ALA A 210 -0.91 8.44 18.54
C ALA A 210 -0.87 9.27 17.25
N MET A 211 -1.44 8.76 16.15
CA MET A 211 -1.55 9.47 14.87
C MET A 211 -2.49 10.68 14.98
N LEU A 212 -3.62 10.51 15.67
CA LEU A 212 -4.55 11.60 15.98
C LEU A 212 -3.90 12.62 16.92
N GLY A 213 -3.15 12.18 17.93
CA GLY A 213 -2.33 13.05 18.79
C GLY A 213 -1.26 13.81 18.00
N ALA A 214 -0.62 13.16 17.03
CA ALA A 214 0.33 13.79 16.12
C ALA A 214 -0.35 14.83 15.20
N ALA A 215 -1.61 14.64 14.83
CA ALA A 215 -2.42 15.66 14.15
C ALA A 215 -2.82 16.80 15.09
N TRP A 216 -3.20 16.51 16.34
CA TRP A 216 -3.61 17.51 17.33
C TRP A 216 -2.48 18.43 17.82
N THR A 217 -1.25 17.93 17.81
CA THR A 217 -0.02 18.67 18.15
C THR A 217 0.61 19.36 16.94
N LEU A 218 -0.11 19.46 15.81
CA LEU A 218 0.38 20.23 14.66
C LEU A 218 0.49 21.72 15.02
N PRO A 219 1.57 22.40 14.60
CA PRO A 219 1.57 23.85 14.56
C PRO A 219 0.35 24.31 13.75
N GLN A 220 -0.42 25.27 14.27
CA GLN A 220 -1.66 25.76 13.66
C GLN A 220 -2.80 24.72 13.59
N ALA A 221 -2.79 23.67 14.43
CA ALA A 221 -3.90 22.70 14.49
C ALA A 221 -5.27 23.35 14.75
N ARG A 222 -5.29 24.50 15.46
CA ARG A 222 -6.50 25.30 15.70
C ARG A 222 -6.99 26.01 14.43
N GLU A 223 -6.09 26.64 13.68
CA GLU A 223 -6.41 27.30 12.39
C GLU A 223 -6.84 26.29 11.33
N ARG A 224 -6.27 25.09 11.37
CA ARG A 224 -6.67 23.98 10.50
C ARG A 224 -8.03 23.36 10.85
N GLY A 225 -8.66 23.75 11.96
CA GLY A 225 -9.93 23.16 12.40
C GLY A 225 -9.81 21.70 12.85
N VAL A 226 -8.60 21.19 13.09
CA VAL A 226 -8.37 19.80 13.55
C VAL A 226 -8.92 19.57 14.97
N ARG A 227 -8.97 20.64 15.78
CA ARG A 227 -9.50 20.62 17.16
C ARG A 227 -10.99 20.93 17.27
N ASP A 228 -11.65 21.19 16.15
CA ASP A 228 -13.07 21.50 16.16
C ASP A 228 -13.88 20.20 16.26
N LEU A 229 -14.36 19.94 17.48
CA LEU A 229 -15.17 18.78 17.86
C LEU A 229 -16.68 19.08 17.85
N SER A 230 -17.10 20.20 17.27
CA SER A 230 -18.51 20.58 17.24
C SER A 230 -19.36 19.56 16.47
N GLY A 231 -20.60 19.32 16.92
CA GLY A 231 -21.54 18.40 16.26
C GLY A 231 -21.84 18.81 14.82
N ALA A 232 -21.90 20.11 14.54
CA ALA A 232 -22.08 20.64 13.18
C ALA A 232 -20.93 20.24 12.24
N ALA A 233 -19.70 20.23 12.75
CA ALA A 233 -18.56 19.86 11.94
C ALA A 233 -18.46 18.35 11.68
N TRP A 234 -18.89 17.52 12.63
CA TRP A 234 -19.04 16.08 12.39
C TRP A 234 -20.20 15.75 11.45
N ALA A 235 -21.31 16.49 11.51
CA ALA A 235 -22.40 16.37 10.53
C ALA A 235 -21.95 16.79 9.11
N ALA A 236 -21.10 17.82 8.99
CA ALA A 236 -20.46 18.18 7.74
C ALA A 236 -19.46 17.10 7.27
N ALA A 237 -18.70 16.51 8.18
CA ALA A 237 -17.78 15.41 7.89
C ALA A 237 -18.50 14.17 7.35
N LEU A 238 -19.68 13.84 7.87
CA LEU A 238 -20.51 12.75 7.36
C LEU A 238 -20.91 12.97 5.89
N ARG A 239 -21.30 14.20 5.54
CA ARG A 239 -21.57 14.59 4.15
C ARG A 239 -20.31 14.57 3.28
N GLY A 240 -19.18 15.00 3.82
CA GLY A 240 -17.87 14.97 3.17
C GLY A 240 -17.36 13.55 2.90
N ALA A 241 -17.66 12.60 3.79
CA ALA A 241 -17.27 11.20 3.66
C ALA A 241 -17.83 10.56 2.37
N GLY A 242 -19.05 10.92 1.97
CA GLY A 242 -19.62 10.45 0.70
C GLY A 242 -18.83 10.89 -0.54
N ARG A 243 -18.24 12.10 -0.52
CA ARG A 243 -17.37 12.60 -1.60
C ARG A 243 -16.07 11.81 -1.66
N LEU A 244 -15.45 11.55 -0.50
CA LEU A 244 -14.23 10.75 -0.40
C LEU A 244 -14.49 9.28 -0.78
N ALA A 245 -15.63 8.71 -0.37
CA ALA A 245 -16.04 7.37 -0.72
C ALA A 245 -16.16 7.22 -2.24
N ARG A 246 -16.88 8.15 -2.90
CA ARG A 246 -17.03 8.15 -4.37
C ARG A 246 -15.70 8.31 -5.10
N PHE A 247 -14.77 9.10 -4.54
CA PHE A 247 -13.42 9.24 -5.07
C PHE A 247 -12.66 7.90 -5.03
N GLY A 248 -12.68 7.23 -3.88
CA GLY A 248 -11.87 6.04 -3.64
C GLY A 248 -12.40 4.71 -4.18
N ILE A 249 -13.66 4.63 -4.64
CA ILE A 249 -14.21 3.39 -5.23
C ILE A 249 -13.33 2.89 -6.38
N VAL A 250 -12.98 3.76 -7.33
CA VAL A 250 -12.21 3.33 -8.50
C VAL A 250 -10.78 2.94 -8.15
N PRO A 251 -10.02 3.72 -7.34
CA PRO A 251 -8.75 3.27 -6.78
C PRO A 251 -8.83 1.93 -6.05
N ALA A 252 -9.84 1.70 -5.22
CA ALA A 252 -10.02 0.46 -4.47
C ALA A 252 -10.27 -0.74 -5.39
N LEU A 253 -11.16 -0.59 -6.38
CA LEU A 253 -11.41 -1.62 -7.38
C LEU A 253 -10.17 -1.91 -8.22
N ALA A 254 -9.43 -0.87 -8.63
CA ALA A 254 -8.21 -1.03 -9.40
C ALA A 254 -7.14 -1.81 -8.63
N SER A 255 -6.86 -1.46 -7.37
CA SER A 255 -5.89 -2.17 -6.55
C SER A 255 -6.33 -3.60 -6.20
N GLY A 256 -7.63 -3.83 -5.99
CA GLY A 256 -8.16 -5.19 -5.80
C GLY A 256 -7.99 -6.07 -7.04
N LEU A 257 -8.31 -5.55 -8.23
CA LEU A 257 -8.17 -6.27 -9.49
C LEU A 257 -6.71 -6.45 -9.91
N GLU A 258 -5.83 -5.50 -9.58
CA GLU A 258 -4.38 -5.63 -9.71
C GLU A 258 -3.86 -6.82 -8.89
N LEU A 259 -4.27 -6.91 -7.62
CA LEU A 259 -3.90 -8.03 -6.76
C LEU A 259 -4.48 -9.37 -7.26
N ALA A 260 -5.69 -9.35 -7.83
CA ALA A 260 -6.27 -10.51 -8.48
C ALA A 260 -5.45 -10.96 -9.71
N GLY A 261 -4.97 -10.01 -10.51
CA GLY A 261 -4.08 -10.28 -11.65
C GLY A 261 -2.79 -10.99 -11.24
N PHE A 262 -2.12 -10.51 -10.19
CA PHE A 262 -0.95 -11.20 -9.63
C PHE A 262 -1.32 -12.55 -9.00
N SER A 263 -2.49 -12.67 -8.37
CA SER A 263 -2.97 -13.94 -7.80
C SER A 263 -3.18 -15.00 -8.87
N ILE A 264 -3.64 -14.62 -10.07
CA ILE A 264 -3.74 -15.53 -11.23
C ILE A 264 -2.35 -16.05 -11.62
N LEU A 265 -1.32 -15.20 -11.66
CA LEU A 265 0.05 -15.65 -11.96
C LEU A 265 0.58 -16.61 -10.89
N ILE A 266 0.31 -16.33 -9.61
CA ILE A 266 0.66 -17.22 -8.50
C ILE A 266 -0.06 -18.57 -8.66
N ALA A 267 -1.35 -18.57 -9.00
CA ALA A 267 -2.10 -19.80 -9.24
C ALA A 267 -1.51 -20.61 -10.42
N LEU A 268 -1.26 -19.97 -11.56
CA LEU A 268 -0.63 -20.61 -12.73
C LEU A 268 0.78 -21.15 -12.43
N SER A 269 1.50 -20.53 -11.49
CA SER A 269 2.81 -21.04 -11.06
C SER A 269 2.74 -22.42 -10.40
N THR A 270 1.59 -22.77 -9.81
CA THR A 270 1.38 -24.08 -9.16
C THR A 270 1.23 -25.23 -10.15
N ASP A 271 0.77 -24.95 -11.38
CA ASP A 271 0.67 -25.94 -12.45
C ASP A 271 2.04 -26.46 -12.91
N PHE A 272 3.09 -25.64 -12.74
CA PHE A 272 4.49 -26.02 -12.99
C PHE A 272 5.17 -26.74 -11.81
N GLY A 273 4.41 -27.08 -10.76
CA GLY A 273 4.89 -27.78 -9.59
C GLY A 273 5.33 -26.87 -8.43
N ALA A 274 5.41 -27.47 -7.24
CA ALA A 274 5.66 -26.76 -5.98
C ALA A 274 6.98 -25.97 -5.96
N VAL A 275 8.02 -26.45 -6.65
CA VAL A 275 9.33 -25.78 -6.73
C VAL A 275 9.22 -24.43 -7.45
N THR A 276 8.53 -24.41 -8.59
CA THR A 276 8.30 -23.21 -9.39
C THR A 276 7.43 -22.20 -8.65
N ALA A 277 6.35 -22.67 -8.01
CA ALA A 277 5.47 -21.81 -7.24
C ALA A 277 6.18 -21.10 -6.07
N HIS A 278 6.99 -21.85 -5.31
CA HIS A 278 7.81 -21.26 -4.25
C HIS A 278 8.83 -20.26 -4.80
N ALA A 279 9.48 -20.57 -5.93
CA ALA A 279 10.45 -19.65 -6.53
C ALA A 279 9.77 -18.34 -6.96
N PHE A 280 8.57 -18.42 -7.55
CA PHE A 280 7.79 -17.25 -7.94
C PHE A 280 7.35 -16.42 -6.74
N GLN A 281 6.96 -17.05 -5.62
CA GLN A 281 6.66 -16.35 -4.38
C GLN A 281 7.86 -15.59 -3.81
N ILE A 282 9.07 -16.14 -3.90
CA ILE A 282 10.30 -15.44 -3.50
C ILE A 282 10.50 -14.18 -4.36
N VAL A 283 10.34 -14.29 -5.68
CA VAL A 283 10.44 -13.14 -6.60
C VAL A 283 9.39 -12.08 -6.25
N PHE A 284 8.15 -12.48 -5.99
CA PHE A 284 7.07 -11.57 -5.61
C PHE A 284 7.29 -10.91 -4.24
N ALA A 285 7.92 -11.61 -3.29
CA ALA A 285 8.31 -11.02 -2.01
C ALA A 285 9.38 -9.93 -2.19
N VAL A 286 10.38 -10.18 -3.03
CA VAL A 286 11.38 -9.17 -3.41
C VAL A 286 10.73 -7.98 -4.11
N HIS A 287 9.74 -8.23 -4.98
CA HIS A 287 8.98 -7.18 -5.65
C HIS A 287 8.28 -6.24 -4.66
N ASN A 288 7.55 -6.78 -3.67
CA ASN A 288 6.83 -5.97 -2.69
C ASN A 288 7.74 -5.01 -1.91
N VAL A 289 8.99 -5.42 -1.63
CA VAL A 289 9.97 -4.55 -0.96
C VAL A 289 10.34 -3.36 -1.84
N VAL A 290 10.59 -3.59 -3.14
CA VAL A 290 10.93 -2.51 -4.08
C VAL A 290 9.71 -1.63 -4.38
N PHE A 291 8.52 -2.22 -4.45
CA PHE A 291 7.26 -1.50 -4.61
C PHE A 291 7.02 -0.49 -3.48
N GLY A 292 7.40 -0.83 -2.24
CA GLY A 292 7.37 0.11 -1.11
C GLY A 292 8.21 1.39 -1.34
N VAL A 293 9.33 1.28 -2.06
CA VAL A 293 10.16 2.43 -2.43
C VAL A 293 9.43 3.30 -3.46
N ALA A 294 8.85 2.67 -4.49
CA ALA A 294 8.06 3.34 -5.51
C ALA A 294 6.83 4.05 -4.93
N LEU A 295 6.11 3.39 -4.01
CA LEU A 295 4.98 3.97 -3.29
C LEU A 295 5.36 5.24 -2.54
N GLY A 296 6.53 5.27 -1.89
CA GLY A 296 7.01 6.46 -1.19
C GLY A 296 7.25 7.65 -2.12
N LEU A 297 7.86 7.43 -3.29
CA LEU A 297 8.04 8.46 -4.31
C LEU A 297 6.70 8.87 -4.94
N GLY A 298 5.80 7.91 -5.15
CA GLY A 298 4.45 8.14 -5.66
C GLY A 298 3.63 9.04 -4.75
N SER A 299 3.56 8.72 -3.44
CA SER A 299 2.88 9.56 -2.45
C SER A 299 3.45 10.97 -2.44
N ALA A 300 4.78 11.12 -2.41
CA ALA A 300 5.44 12.42 -2.47
C ALA A 300 5.08 13.22 -3.74
N ALA A 301 5.10 12.58 -4.91
CA ALA A 301 4.71 13.20 -6.17
C ALA A 301 3.23 13.63 -6.16
N GLY A 302 2.36 12.76 -5.64
CA GLY A 302 0.94 13.03 -5.45
C GLY A 302 0.70 14.25 -4.57
N VAL A 303 1.40 14.37 -3.44
CA VAL A 303 1.30 15.55 -2.55
C VAL A 303 1.78 16.80 -3.28
N ARG A 304 2.94 16.77 -3.95
CA ARG A 304 3.47 17.94 -4.66
C ARG A 304 2.62 18.39 -5.85
N ALA A 305 1.97 17.44 -6.54
CA ALA A 305 0.99 17.70 -7.59
C ALA A 305 -0.32 18.26 -7.00
N GLY A 306 -0.81 17.70 -5.89
CA GLY A 306 -1.99 18.18 -5.17
C GLY A 306 -1.82 19.63 -4.71
N ASN A 307 -0.66 19.95 -4.13
CA ASN A 307 -0.35 21.31 -3.69
C ASN A 307 -0.31 22.31 -4.86
N ALA A 308 0.16 21.90 -6.05
CA ALA A 308 0.16 22.76 -7.24
C ALA A 308 -1.25 23.04 -7.76
N VAL A 309 -2.13 22.03 -7.75
CA VAL A 309 -3.55 22.19 -8.11
C VAL A 309 -4.25 23.11 -7.11
N GLY A 310 -4.02 22.91 -5.81
CA GLY A 310 -4.56 23.76 -4.74
C GLY A 310 -4.13 25.22 -4.85
N ALA A 311 -2.86 25.46 -5.16
CA ALA A 311 -2.30 26.80 -5.31
C ALA A 311 -2.74 27.54 -6.60
N GLY A 312 -3.70 27.00 -7.37
CA GLY A 312 -4.16 27.58 -8.63
C GLY A 312 -3.13 27.52 -9.77
N THR A 313 -2.06 26.73 -9.62
CA THR A 313 -0.96 26.61 -10.60
C THR A 313 -0.77 25.15 -11.07
N PRO A 314 -1.81 24.49 -11.61
CA PRO A 314 -1.75 23.08 -11.99
C PRO A 314 -0.68 22.77 -13.06
N ALA A 315 -0.26 23.77 -13.86
CA ALA A 315 0.84 23.63 -14.81
C ALA A 315 2.17 23.27 -14.12
N LEU A 316 2.39 23.70 -12.86
CA LEU A 316 3.58 23.34 -12.08
C LEU A 316 3.55 21.89 -11.57
N ALA A 317 2.42 21.19 -11.63
CA ALA A 317 2.35 19.78 -11.26
C ALA A 317 3.16 18.90 -12.23
N ILE A 318 3.19 19.24 -13.52
CA ILE A 318 3.88 18.47 -14.56
C ILE A 318 5.39 18.40 -14.34
N PRO A 319 6.14 19.53 -14.22
CA PRO A 319 7.58 19.45 -13.99
C PRO A 319 7.93 18.77 -12.66
N ARG A 320 7.11 18.94 -11.61
CA ARG A 320 7.30 18.24 -10.33
C ARG A 320 7.14 16.73 -10.46
N ALA A 321 6.12 16.30 -11.20
CA ALA A 321 5.90 14.89 -11.51
C ALA A 321 7.04 14.29 -12.34
N LEU A 322 7.55 15.02 -13.34
CA LEU A 322 8.69 14.57 -14.14
C LEU A 322 9.97 14.38 -13.29
N ILE A 323 10.23 15.28 -12.33
CA ILE A 323 11.33 15.11 -11.38
C ILE A 323 11.11 13.86 -10.52
N ALA A 324 9.89 13.66 -10.00
CA ALA A 324 9.58 12.47 -9.23
C ALA A 324 9.69 11.17 -10.05
N MET A 325 9.28 11.19 -11.32
CA MET A 325 9.42 10.06 -12.25
C MET A 325 10.89 9.75 -12.52
N ALA A 326 11.73 10.77 -12.71
CA ALA A 326 13.17 10.59 -12.88
C ALA A 326 13.82 10.01 -11.62
N LEU A 327 13.43 10.49 -10.43
CA LEU A 327 13.90 9.92 -9.16
C LEU A 327 13.43 8.47 -8.98
N ALA A 328 12.19 8.15 -9.34
CA ALA A 328 11.69 6.78 -9.30
C ALA A 328 12.42 5.87 -10.27
N ALA A 329 12.65 6.32 -11.51
CA ALA A 329 13.44 5.58 -12.49
C ALA A 329 14.87 5.33 -11.98
N LEU A 330 15.56 6.35 -11.44
CA LEU A 330 16.93 6.20 -10.94
C LEU A 330 17.01 5.28 -9.72
N THR A 331 16.11 5.44 -8.75
CA THR A 331 16.11 4.63 -7.53
C THR A 331 15.74 3.18 -7.82
N THR A 332 14.72 2.93 -8.65
CA THR A 332 14.35 1.57 -9.05
C THR A 332 15.36 0.92 -9.99
N ALA A 333 16.03 1.67 -10.87
CA ALA A 333 17.15 1.16 -11.66
C ALA A 333 18.32 0.73 -10.76
N ALA A 334 18.66 1.54 -9.76
CA ALA A 334 19.71 1.21 -8.79
C ALA A 334 19.35 -0.05 -7.98
N LEU A 335 18.10 -0.18 -7.53
CA LEU A 335 17.61 -1.38 -6.83
C LEU A 335 17.57 -2.61 -7.75
N ALA A 336 17.12 -2.46 -9.00
CA ALA A 336 17.15 -3.53 -9.99
C ALA A 336 18.58 -4.02 -10.23
N THR A 337 19.54 -3.10 -10.32
CA THR A 337 20.97 -3.42 -10.49
C THR A 337 21.50 -4.17 -9.28
N LEU A 338 21.16 -3.71 -8.06
CA LEU A 338 21.52 -4.38 -6.82
C LEU A 338 20.92 -5.79 -6.75
N ILE A 339 19.68 -5.98 -7.21
CA ILE A 339 19.03 -7.28 -7.25
C ILE A 339 19.74 -8.22 -8.23
N VAL A 340 20.10 -7.75 -9.42
CA VAL A 340 20.81 -8.56 -10.43
C VAL A 340 22.19 -8.99 -9.92
N LEU A 341 22.96 -8.06 -9.34
CA LEU A 341 24.30 -8.34 -8.82
C LEU A 341 24.27 -9.18 -7.53
N GLY A 342 23.30 -8.90 -6.65
CA GLY A 342 23.14 -9.52 -5.35
C GLY A 342 22.19 -10.73 -5.31
N ARG A 343 21.69 -11.22 -6.46
CA ARG A 343 20.66 -12.27 -6.53
C ARG A 343 20.98 -13.50 -5.70
N GLY A 344 22.25 -13.90 -5.62
CA GLY A 344 22.72 -15.02 -4.80
C GLY A 344 22.44 -14.81 -3.31
N MET A 345 22.83 -13.66 -2.77
CA MET A 345 22.62 -13.32 -1.35
C MET A 345 21.14 -13.11 -1.02
N ILE A 346 20.39 -12.49 -1.93
CA ILE A 346 18.96 -12.23 -1.74
C ILE A 346 18.19 -13.55 -1.67
N VAL A 347 18.44 -14.47 -2.60
CA VAL A 347 17.76 -15.78 -2.63
C VAL A 347 18.20 -16.64 -1.45
N ALA A 348 19.46 -16.57 -1.04
CA ALA A 348 19.98 -17.30 0.13
C ALA A 348 19.34 -16.87 1.46
N LEU A 349 18.80 -15.65 1.55
CA LEU A 349 18.08 -15.18 2.73
C LEU A 349 16.74 -15.92 2.93
N PHE A 350 16.17 -16.48 1.88
CA PHE A 350 14.92 -17.23 1.95
C PHE A 350 15.19 -18.72 2.24
N PRO A 351 14.61 -19.30 3.30
CA PRO A 351 14.78 -20.72 3.60
C PRO A 351 14.03 -21.57 2.56
N ALA A 352 14.76 -22.17 1.62
CA ALA A 352 14.20 -23.02 0.57
C ALA A 352 15.17 -24.12 0.13
N ALA A 353 14.64 -25.14 -0.55
CA ALA A 353 15.46 -26.19 -1.14
C ALA A 353 16.30 -25.64 -2.31
N ALA A 354 17.46 -26.26 -2.58
CA ALA A 354 18.37 -25.83 -3.64
C ALA A 354 17.71 -25.72 -5.03
N GLY A 355 16.73 -26.59 -5.33
CA GLY A 355 15.96 -26.51 -6.58
C GLY A 355 15.09 -25.25 -6.70
N VAL A 356 14.53 -24.77 -5.59
CA VAL A 356 13.75 -23.52 -5.55
C VAL A 356 14.68 -22.32 -5.75
N HIS A 357 15.83 -22.33 -5.09
CA HIS A 357 16.83 -21.28 -5.26
C HIS A 357 17.32 -21.18 -6.71
N GLY A 358 17.57 -22.31 -7.36
CA GLY A 358 17.98 -22.34 -8.77
C GLY A 358 16.97 -21.66 -9.71
N VAL A 359 15.68 -21.96 -9.55
CA VAL A 359 14.62 -21.34 -10.36
C VAL A 359 14.47 -19.84 -10.04
N ALA A 360 14.51 -19.45 -8.76
CA ALA A 360 14.42 -18.05 -8.35
C ALA A 360 15.61 -17.21 -8.89
N LEU A 361 16.83 -17.76 -8.88
CA LEU A 361 18.03 -17.13 -9.42
C LEU A 361 17.98 -16.91 -10.93
N ALA A 362 17.23 -17.75 -11.65
CA ALA A 362 16.98 -17.61 -13.08
C ALA A 362 15.88 -16.57 -13.37
N MET A 363 14.85 -16.47 -12.53
CA MET A 363 13.74 -15.54 -12.70
C MET A 363 14.10 -14.08 -12.37
N LEU A 364 14.88 -13.85 -11.30
CA LEU A 364 15.19 -12.50 -10.80
C LEU A 364 15.81 -11.55 -11.85
N PRO A 365 16.82 -11.96 -12.66
CA PRO A 365 17.41 -11.07 -13.66
C PRO A 365 16.46 -10.72 -14.81
N VAL A 366 15.58 -11.65 -15.19
CA VAL A 366 14.55 -11.40 -16.21
C VAL A 366 13.51 -10.42 -15.70
N TRP A 367 13.22 -10.48 -14.40
CA TRP A 367 12.23 -9.64 -13.76
C TRP A 367 12.74 -8.22 -13.44
N ALA A 368 14.01 -8.09 -13.04
CA ALA A 368 14.58 -6.84 -12.52
C ALA A 368 14.40 -5.59 -13.43
N PRO A 369 14.51 -5.66 -14.77
CA PRO A 369 14.25 -4.50 -15.63
C PRO A 369 12.82 -3.97 -15.56
N PHE A 370 11.84 -4.84 -15.27
CA PHE A 370 10.43 -4.46 -15.22
C PHE A 370 10.06 -3.61 -13.99
N ILE A 371 10.85 -3.71 -12.93
CA ILE A 371 10.74 -2.87 -11.72
C ILE A 371 10.79 -1.38 -12.06
N LEU A 372 11.60 -1.01 -13.06
CA LEU A 372 11.73 0.37 -13.51
C LEU A 372 10.37 0.94 -13.96
N PHE A 373 9.66 0.16 -14.77
CA PHE A 373 8.37 0.55 -15.33
C PHE A 373 7.33 0.68 -14.22
N ASP A 374 7.29 -0.32 -13.33
CA ASP A 374 6.40 -0.31 -12.18
C ASP A 374 6.63 0.92 -11.28
N GLY A 375 7.89 1.23 -10.96
CA GLY A 375 8.24 2.41 -10.16
C GLY A 375 7.79 3.73 -10.77
N VAL A 376 7.99 3.90 -12.08
CA VAL A 376 7.57 5.10 -12.81
C VAL A 376 6.04 5.18 -12.90
N GLN A 377 5.38 4.05 -13.15
CA GLN A 377 3.92 3.96 -13.26
C GLN A 377 3.23 4.39 -11.97
N VAL A 378 3.72 3.94 -10.81
CA VAL A 378 3.16 4.30 -9.51
C VAL A 378 3.20 5.83 -9.31
N VAL A 379 4.32 6.47 -9.66
CA VAL A 379 4.43 7.94 -9.60
C VAL A 379 3.41 8.63 -10.49
N ILE A 380 3.20 8.14 -11.71
CA ILE A 380 2.21 8.70 -12.62
C ILE A 380 0.80 8.53 -12.04
N VAL A 381 0.46 7.36 -11.49
CA VAL A 381 -0.86 7.08 -10.89
C VAL A 381 -1.19 8.06 -9.78
N TYR A 382 -0.29 8.23 -8.80
CA TYR A 382 -0.50 9.17 -7.70
C TYR A 382 -0.61 10.62 -8.18
N THR A 383 0.19 11.00 -9.18
CA THR A 383 0.11 12.33 -9.80
C THR A 383 -1.23 12.55 -10.49
N LEU A 384 -1.70 11.61 -11.30
CA LEU A 384 -2.97 11.69 -12.03
C LEU A 384 -4.17 11.76 -11.07
N ARG A 385 -4.15 10.96 -9.98
CA ARG A 385 -5.15 11.04 -8.91
C ARG A 385 -5.18 12.44 -8.29
N SER A 386 -4.01 13.02 -8.01
CA SER A 386 -3.89 14.39 -7.49
C SER A 386 -4.31 15.47 -8.48
N LEU A 387 -4.23 15.22 -9.78
CA LEU A 387 -4.77 16.08 -10.85
C LEU A 387 -6.29 15.91 -11.02
N GLY A 388 -6.89 14.89 -10.40
CA GLY A 388 -8.34 14.64 -10.40
C GLY A 388 -8.77 13.60 -11.43
N ASP A 389 -7.81 12.96 -12.11
CA ASP A 389 -8.08 11.99 -13.17
C ASP A 389 -7.97 10.54 -12.69
N GLN A 390 -8.61 10.28 -11.56
CA GLN A 390 -8.60 8.98 -10.89
C GLN A 390 -9.33 7.87 -11.65
N VAL A 391 -10.40 8.20 -12.39
CA VAL A 391 -11.26 7.20 -13.01
C VAL A 391 -10.53 6.55 -14.17
N VAL A 392 -10.00 7.37 -15.09
CA VAL A 392 -9.22 6.87 -16.23
C VAL A 392 -7.94 6.18 -15.75
N THR A 393 -7.32 6.72 -14.69
CA THR A 393 -6.18 6.05 -14.06
C THR A 393 -6.55 4.66 -13.56
N GLY A 394 -7.63 4.50 -12.79
CA GLY A 394 -8.02 3.18 -12.30
C GLY A 394 -8.43 2.21 -13.41
N ILE A 395 -9.15 2.67 -14.44
CA ILE A 395 -9.47 1.85 -15.62
C ILE A 395 -8.18 1.35 -16.30
N ASN A 396 -7.20 2.24 -16.50
CA ASN A 396 -5.91 1.86 -17.08
C ASN A 396 -5.18 0.81 -16.23
N SER A 397 -5.21 0.94 -14.89
CA SER A 397 -4.62 -0.05 -13.99
C SER A 397 -5.33 -1.41 -14.08
N ILE A 398 -6.67 -1.41 -14.19
CA ILE A 398 -7.46 -2.64 -14.37
C ILE A 398 -7.10 -3.31 -15.70
N LEU A 399 -7.05 -2.55 -16.80
CA LEU A 399 -6.68 -3.07 -18.12
C LEU A 399 -5.26 -3.67 -18.10
N ALA A 400 -4.30 -2.98 -17.48
CA ALA A 400 -2.92 -3.42 -17.47
C ALA A 400 -2.67 -4.63 -16.57
N PHE A 401 -3.14 -4.61 -15.32
CA PHE A 401 -2.80 -5.65 -14.35
C PHE A 401 -3.79 -6.81 -14.32
N PHE A 402 -5.07 -6.58 -14.55
CA PHE A 402 -6.02 -7.69 -14.54
C PHE A 402 -6.09 -8.38 -15.91
N LEU A 403 -6.37 -7.60 -16.96
CA LEU A 403 -6.57 -8.15 -18.31
C LEU A 403 -5.25 -8.50 -19.00
N ILE A 404 -4.29 -7.57 -19.05
CA ILE A 404 -3.03 -7.80 -19.78
C ILE A 404 -2.12 -8.73 -18.99
N THR A 405 -1.81 -8.47 -17.71
CA THR A 405 -0.95 -9.38 -16.93
C THR A 405 -1.58 -10.77 -16.77
N GLY A 406 -2.84 -10.84 -16.32
CA GLY A 406 -3.53 -12.12 -16.13
C GLY A 406 -3.73 -12.88 -17.44
N GLY A 407 -4.19 -12.20 -18.48
CA GLY A 407 -4.42 -12.79 -19.80
C GLY A 407 -3.13 -13.21 -20.50
N ALA A 408 -2.07 -12.39 -20.47
CA ALA A 408 -0.76 -12.76 -21.00
C ALA A 408 -0.16 -13.94 -20.22
N GLY A 409 -0.36 -13.98 -18.90
CA GLY A 409 0.04 -15.11 -18.05
C GLY A 409 -0.60 -16.41 -18.53
N TRP A 410 -1.91 -16.42 -18.67
CA TRP A 410 -2.64 -17.59 -19.16
C TRP A 410 -2.18 -18.00 -20.57
N LEU A 411 -2.06 -17.06 -21.51
CA LEU A 411 -1.62 -17.35 -22.87
C LEU A 411 -0.20 -17.92 -22.93
N LEU A 412 0.76 -17.31 -22.23
CA LEU A 412 2.16 -17.75 -22.26
C LEU A 412 2.34 -19.13 -21.62
N VAL A 413 1.56 -19.44 -20.58
CA VAL A 413 1.56 -20.76 -19.95
C VAL A 413 1.00 -21.82 -20.90
N GLN A 414 -0.13 -21.53 -21.57
CA GLN A 414 -0.75 -22.45 -22.54
C GLN A 414 0.14 -22.70 -23.77
N HIS A 415 0.92 -21.71 -24.20
CA HIS A 415 1.86 -21.84 -25.33
C HIS A 415 3.22 -22.45 -24.93
N GLY A 416 3.37 -22.93 -23.70
CA GLY A 416 4.56 -23.66 -23.27
C GLY A 416 5.79 -22.78 -23.00
N ALA A 417 5.62 -21.47 -22.74
CA ALA A 417 6.73 -20.58 -22.39
C ALA A 417 7.38 -20.90 -21.02
N GLY A 418 6.88 -21.91 -20.32
CA GLY A 418 7.40 -22.41 -19.06
C GLY A 418 7.28 -21.41 -17.91
N PRO A 419 7.98 -21.66 -16.79
CA PRO A 419 7.97 -20.81 -15.60
C PRO A 419 8.36 -19.34 -15.87
N ILE A 420 9.27 -19.10 -16.81
CA ILE A 420 9.74 -17.75 -17.15
C ILE A 420 8.63 -16.94 -17.84
N GLY A 421 7.68 -17.60 -18.51
CA GLY A 421 6.49 -16.96 -19.09
C GLY A 421 5.69 -16.14 -18.08
N LEU A 422 5.63 -16.55 -16.81
CA LEU A 422 4.97 -15.81 -15.73
C LEU A 422 5.67 -14.48 -15.43
N VAL A 423 7.00 -14.49 -15.48
CA VAL A 423 7.82 -13.29 -15.30
C VAL A 423 7.58 -12.31 -16.45
N TYR A 424 7.59 -12.81 -17.69
CA TYR A 424 7.28 -11.98 -18.86
C TYR A 424 5.86 -11.42 -18.83
N ALA A 425 4.86 -12.20 -18.40
CA ALA A 425 3.49 -11.73 -18.25
C ALA A 425 3.38 -10.56 -17.27
N SER A 426 4.06 -10.67 -16.11
CA SER A 426 4.14 -9.58 -15.14
C SER A 426 4.80 -8.32 -15.74
N GLY A 427 5.89 -8.51 -16.49
CA GLY A 427 6.62 -7.43 -17.12
C GLY A 427 5.84 -6.71 -18.22
N VAL A 428 5.15 -7.46 -19.09
CA VAL A 428 4.27 -6.91 -20.14
C VAL A 428 3.17 -6.05 -19.51
N GLY A 429 2.59 -6.50 -18.40
CA GLY A 429 1.63 -5.73 -17.61
C GLY A 429 2.18 -4.40 -17.10
N MET A 430 3.35 -4.43 -16.46
CA MET A 430 4.01 -3.22 -15.94
C MET A 430 4.36 -2.22 -17.05
N VAL A 431 4.82 -2.71 -18.20
CA VAL A 431 5.09 -1.88 -19.39
C VAL A 431 3.80 -1.29 -19.95
N ALA A 432 2.76 -2.10 -20.11
CA ALA A 432 1.44 -1.65 -20.58
C ALA A 432 0.85 -0.59 -19.65
N ALA A 433 0.93 -0.80 -18.32
CA ALA A 433 0.52 0.17 -17.32
C ALA A 433 1.27 1.49 -17.52
N THR A 434 2.61 1.44 -17.59
CA THR A 434 3.44 2.63 -17.80
C THR A 434 3.08 3.39 -19.07
N LEU A 435 2.82 2.68 -20.18
CA LEU A 435 2.43 3.29 -21.45
C LEU A 435 1.03 3.92 -21.36
N LEU A 436 0.03 3.22 -20.82
CA LEU A 436 -1.33 3.73 -20.68
C LEU A 436 -1.39 4.96 -19.76
N HIS A 437 -0.71 4.89 -18.61
CA HIS A 437 -0.62 6.01 -17.67
C HIS A 437 0.21 7.17 -18.23
N GLY A 438 1.33 6.87 -18.90
CA GLY A 438 2.18 7.87 -19.55
C GLY A 438 1.46 8.61 -20.68
N ALA A 439 0.73 7.89 -21.54
CA ALA A 439 -0.12 8.49 -22.57
C ALA A 439 -1.19 9.40 -21.96
N ARG A 440 -1.84 8.94 -20.89
CA ARG A 440 -2.84 9.77 -20.20
C ARG A 440 -2.22 11.01 -19.57
N PHE A 441 -1.06 10.88 -18.95
CA PHE A 441 -0.29 11.99 -18.39
C PHE A 441 0.10 13.02 -19.46
N ALA A 442 0.52 12.57 -20.64
CA ALA A 442 0.84 13.45 -21.76
C ALA A 442 -0.40 14.23 -22.26
N LEU A 443 -1.55 13.57 -22.37
CA LEU A 443 -2.82 14.20 -22.78
C LEU A 443 -3.26 15.29 -21.79
N ILE A 444 -3.21 15.02 -20.49
CA ILE A 444 -3.54 16.02 -19.46
C ILE A 444 -2.52 17.15 -19.47
N SER A 445 -1.24 16.82 -19.62
CA SER A 445 -0.16 17.80 -19.70
C SER A 445 -0.35 18.76 -20.87
N ALA A 446 -0.81 18.27 -22.03
CA ALA A 446 -1.12 19.09 -23.18
C ALA A 446 -2.33 20.02 -22.93
N ARG A 447 -3.36 19.56 -22.20
CA ARG A 447 -4.53 20.37 -21.85
C ARG A 447 -4.17 21.56 -20.96
N PHE A 448 -3.29 21.38 -19.98
CA PHE A 448 -2.87 22.48 -19.10
C PHE A 448 -1.97 23.49 -19.80
N ARG A 449 -1.13 23.06 -20.75
CA ARG A 449 -0.31 23.98 -21.57
C ARG A 449 -1.11 24.83 -22.55
N ARG A 450 -2.30 24.38 -22.98
CA ARG A 450 -3.20 25.16 -23.84
C ARG A 450 -4.05 26.19 -23.10
N LYS A 451 -4.13 26.09 -21.76
CA LYS A 451 -4.93 26.99 -20.90
C LYS A 451 -4.09 28.03 -20.16
N SER A 452 -2.76 27.87 -20.16
CA SER A 452 -1.79 28.86 -19.70
C SER A 452 -1.27 29.63 -20.90
#